data_AF-A0AAV8UX81-F1
#
_entry.id   AF-A0AAV8UX81-F1
#
_cell.length_a   1.000
_cell.length_b   1.000
_cell.length_c   1.000
_cell.angle_alpha   90.00
_cell.angle_beta   90.00
_cell.angle_gamma   90.00
#
_symmetry.space_group_name_H-M   'P 1'
#
loop_
_entity.id
_entity.type
_entity.pdbx_description
1 polymer ?
#
loop_
_entity_poly.entity_id
_entity_poly.type
_entity_poly.pdbx_seq_one_letter_code
_entity_poly.pdbx_strand_id
1 'polypeptide(L)'
;MKPQIACVLIFLSVGIALGECDELMKELGRSKTSLGGLANELVELRQIQRRVGRRIRSWEDKARQNEVYLGRLIEQRSISEGWLARFEEINRKLLAGEISSDDKEERIARNIVRIAEFQAKIDRRQATIDFRIGKIEKAQAQADLYRSRFEARESVVADIEEQRDAKKLLVLTLEADLEACKAGMA
;
A
#
# COMPACT_ATOMS: atom_id res chain seq x y z
N MET A 1 24.79 -73.34 2.74
CA MET A 1 24.47 -72.16 3.59
C MET A 1 23.29 -72.51 4.49
N LYS A 2 23.37 -72.22 5.79
CA LYS A 2 22.40 -72.69 6.79
C LYS A 2 21.07 -71.90 6.67
N PRO A 3 19.91 -72.56 6.66
CA PRO A 3 18.59 -71.91 6.55
C PRO A 3 18.33 -70.88 7.66
N GLN A 4 19.00 -71.02 8.81
CA GLN A 4 18.95 -70.05 9.91
C GLN A 4 19.51 -68.67 9.56
N ILE A 5 20.49 -68.56 8.65
CA ILE A 5 21.08 -67.28 8.25
C ILE A 5 20.12 -66.53 7.30
N ALA A 6 19.41 -67.25 6.43
CA ALA A 6 18.41 -66.66 5.53
C ALA A 6 17.21 -66.10 6.31
N CYS A 7 16.71 -66.80 7.33
CA CYS A 7 15.64 -66.29 8.18
C CYS A 7 16.05 -65.00 8.92
N VAL A 8 17.24 -64.94 9.51
CA VAL A 8 17.71 -63.75 10.24
C VAL A 8 17.87 -62.55 9.32
N LEU A 9 18.36 -62.75 8.09
CA LEU A 9 18.48 -61.67 7.10
C LEU A 9 17.11 -61.15 6.65
N ILE A 10 16.11 -62.02 6.48
CA ILE A 10 14.73 -61.63 6.15
C ILE A 10 14.08 -60.85 7.30
N PHE A 11 14.25 -61.30 8.55
CA PHE A 11 13.73 -60.58 9.72
C PHE A 11 14.38 -59.21 9.91
N LEU A 12 15.69 -59.10 9.67
CA LEU A 12 16.40 -57.81 9.71
C LEU A 12 15.93 -56.87 8.59
N SER A 13 15.76 -57.36 7.36
CA SER A 13 15.28 -56.52 6.24
C SER A 13 13.84 -56.05 6.45
N VAL A 14 12.96 -56.91 6.98
CA VAL A 14 11.57 -56.54 7.30
C VAL A 14 11.52 -55.55 8.48
N GLY A 15 12.36 -55.73 9.51
CA GLY A 15 12.43 -54.81 10.64
C GLY A 15 12.92 -53.41 10.26
N ILE A 16 13.90 -53.33 9.36
CA ILE A 16 14.40 -52.05 8.81
C ILE A 16 13.30 -51.38 7.97
N ALA A 17 12.66 -52.11 7.07
CA ALA A 17 11.57 -51.58 6.23
C ALA A 17 10.36 -51.08 7.04
N LEU A 18 9.99 -51.79 8.12
CA LEU A 18 8.93 -51.35 9.03
C LEU A 18 9.32 -50.08 9.81
N GLY A 19 10.59 -49.96 10.23
CA GLY A 19 11.10 -48.76 10.87
C GLY A 19 11.06 -47.53 9.96
N GLU A 20 11.49 -47.70 8.70
CA GLU A 20 11.46 -46.66 7.66
C GLU A 20 10.02 -46.22 7.35
N CYS A 21 9.09 -47.17 7.19
CA CYS A 21 7.67 -46.89 6.98
C CYS A 21 7.03 -46.11 8.16
N ASP A 22 7.41 -46.43 9.41
CA ASP A 22 6.87 -45.77 10.61
C ASP A 22 7.40 -44.33 10.76
N GLU A 23 8.65 -44.09 10.35
CA GLU A 23 9.25 -42.75 10.28
C GLU A 23 8.63 -41.91 9.16
N LEU A 24 8.42 -42.49 7.97
CA LEU A 24 7.70 -41.85 6.85
C LEU A 24 6.27 -41.46 7.25
N MET A 25 5.53 -42.30 7.98
CA MET A 25 4.18 -41.94 8.45
C MET A 25 4.20 -40.77 9.43
N LYS A 26 5.17 -40.72 10.35
CA LYS A 26 5.32 -39.59 11.30
C LYS A 26 5.67 -38.31 10.58
N GLU A 27 6.59 -38.37 9.61
CA GLU A 27 6.98 -37.21 8.82
C GLU A 27 5.84 -36.72 7.92
N LEU A 28 5.11 -37.62 7.28
CA LEU A 28 3.92 -37.31 6.50
C LEU A 28 2.85 -36.63 7.35
N GLY A 29 2.60 -37.14 8.56
CA GLY A 29 1.66 -36.54 9.51
C GLY A 29 2.05 -35.11 9.88
N ARG A 30 3.31 -34.89 10.28
CA ARG A 30 3.86 -33.55 10.59
C ARG A 30 3.75 -32.62 9.38
N SER A 31 4.06 -33.13 8.19
CA SER A 31 4.01 -32.37 6.94
C SER A 31 2.59 -31.93 6.58
N LYS A 32 1.60 -32.82 6.74
CA LYS A 32 0.17 -32.51 6.54
C LYS A 32 -0.36 -31.48 7.53
N THR A 33 -0.01 -31.60 8.81
CA THR A 33 -0.41 -30.61 9.83
C THR A 33 0.17 -29.23 9.53
N SER A 34 1.46 -29.17 9.18
CA SER A 34 2.14 -27.92 8.79
C SER A 34 1.50 -27.28 7.55
N LEU A 35 1.17 -28.09 6.54
CA LEU A 35 0.49 -27.63 5.33
C LEU A 35 -0.92 -27.09 5.60
N GLY A 36 -1.66 -27.72 6.52
CA GLY A 36 -2.94 -27.21 7.01
C GLY A 36 -2.80 -25.85 7.71
N GLY A 37 -1.74 -25.66 8.50
CA GLY A 37 -1.40 -24.37 9.12
C GLY A 37 -1.16 -23.27 8.07
N LEU A 38 -0.28 -23.53 7.10
CA LEU A 38 0.01 -22.59 6.00
C LEU A 38 -1.24 -22.26 5.17
N ALA A 39 -2.11 -23.24 4.93
CA ALA A 39 -3.36 -23.02 4.21
C ALA A 39 -4.31 -22.06 4.94
N ASN A 40 -4.42 -22.19 6.27
CA ASN A 40 -5.24 -21.30 7.08
C ASN A 40 -4.66 -19.88 7.12
N GLU A 41 -3.35 -19.74 7.32
CA GLU A 41 -2.66 -18.44 7.31
C GLU A 41 -2.85 -17.71 5.98
N LEU A 42 -2.76 -18.41 4.84
CA LEU A 42 -3.02 -17.82 3.53
C LEU A 42 -4.46 -17.33 3.36
N VAL A 43 -5.44 -18.04 3.92
CA VAL A 43 -6.84 -17.59 3.89
C VAL A 43 -7.00 -16.29 4.66
N GLU A 44 -6.43 -16.20 5.86
CA GLU A 44 -6.46 -15.00 6.69
C GLU A 44 -5.76 -13.82 6.01
N LEU A 45 -4.55 -14.05 5.50
CA LEU A 45 -3.77 -13.04 4.78
C LEU A 45 -4.51 -12.53 3.54
N ARG A 46 -5.14 -13.41 2.74
CA ARG A 46 -5.95 -13.00 1.58
C ARG A 46 -7.19 -12.19 1.97
N GLN A 47 -7.79 -12.46 3.14
CA GLN A 47 -8.89 -11.64 3.64
C GLN A 47 -8.41 -10.25 4.09
N ILE A 48 -7.25 -10.18 4.75
CA ILE A 48 -6.61 -8.92 5.12
C ILE A 48 -6.23 -8.13 3.87
N GLN A 49 -5.60 -8.76 2.88
CA GLN A 49 -5.19 -8.14 1.62
C GLN A 49 -6.40 -7.53 0.89
N ARG A 50 -7.53 -8.24 0.82
CA ARG A 50 -8.76 -7.70 0.23
C ARG A 50 -9.29 -6.47 0.98
N ARG A 51 -9.27 -6.48 2.32
CA ARG A 51 -9.68 -5.32 3.13
C ARG A 51 -8.75 -4.13 2.93
N VAL A 52 -7.44 -4.36 2.93
CA VAL A 52 -6.45 -3.30 2.74
C VAL A 52 -6.50 -2.76 1.31
N GLY A 53 -6.58 -3.63 0.29
CA GLY A 53 -6.70 -3.21 -1.11
C GLY A 53 -7.94 -2.35 -1.39
N ARG A 54 -9.08 -2.63 -0.73
CA ARG A 54 -10.26 -1.74 -0.80
C ARG A 54 -9.98 -0.36 -0.20
N ARG A 55 -9.27 -0.29 0.92
CA ARG A 55 -8.90 0.98 1.56
C ARG A 55 -7.91 1.77 0.71
N ILE A 56 -6.93 1.10 0.11
CA ILE A 56 -5.95 1.73 -0.79
C ILE A 56 -6.66 2.35 -1.98
N ARG A 57 -7.51 1.61 -2.71
CA ARG A 57 -8.28 2.18 -3.83
C ARG A 57 -9.12 3.39 -3.42
N SER A 58 -9.77 3.32 -2.25
CA SER A 58 -10.52 4.48 -1.73
C SER A 58 -9.62 5.69 -1.43
N TRP A 59 -8.38 5.46 -0.97
CA TRP A 59 -7.41 6.53 -0.76
C TRP A 59 -6.83 7.06 -2.06
N GLU A 60 -6.61 6.22 -3.06
CA GLU A 60 -6.17 6.62 -4.40
C GLU A 60 -7.23 7.48 -5.09
N ASP A 61 -8.50 7.09 -5.01
CA ASP A 61 -9.60 7.89 -5.57
C ASP A 61 -9.69 9.26 -4.87
N LYS A 62 -9.51 9.30 -3.54
CA LYS A 62 -9.44 10.56 -2.79
C LYS A 62 -8.20 11.37 -3.15
N ALA A 63 -7.06 10.74 -3.38
CA ALA A 63 -5.83 11.41 -3.81
C ALA A 63 -6.02 12.06 -5.18
N ARG A 64 -6.62 11.35 -6.15
CA ARG A 64 -6.96 11.92 -7.47
C ARG A 64 -7.93 13.09 -7.35
N GLN A 65 -8.99 12.95 -6.55
CA GLN A 65 -9.92 14.06 -6.30
C GLN A 65 -9.21 15.26 -5.67
N ASN A 66 -8.29 15.01 -4.75
CA ASN A 66 -7.50 16.03 -4.12
C ASN A 66 -6.53 16.71 -5.12
N GLU A 67 -5.90 15.98 -6.04
CA GLU A 67 -5.05 16.55 -7.10
C GLU A 67 -5.85 17.51 -8.00
N VAL A 68 -7.04 17.10 -8.43
CA VAL A 68 -7.94 17.97 -9.19
C VAL A 68 -8.32 19.21 -8.38
N TYR A 69 -8.59 19.03 -7.09
CA TYR A 69 -8.93 20.13 -6.19
C TYR A 69 -7.75 21.09 -5.97
N LEU A 70 -6.54 20.57 -5.77
CA LEU A 70 -5.29 21.32 -5.69
C LEU A 70 -5.07 22.15 -6.94
N GLY A 71 -5.24 21.56 -8.13
CA GLY A 71 -5.11 22.28 -9.40
C GLY A 71 -6.03 23.50 -9.46
N ARG A 72 -7.29 23.35 -9.05
CA ARG A 72 -8.25 24.48 -9.00
C ARG A 72 -7.85 25.54 -7.97
N LEU A 73 -7.29 25.14 -6.83
CA LEU A 73 -6.82 26.09 -5.83
C LEU A 73 -5.59 26.87 -6.31
N ILE A 74 -4.66 26.22 -7.00
CA ILE A 74 -3.48 26.86 -7.62
C ILE A 74 -3.91 27.85 -8.70
N GLU A 75 -4.90 27.49 -9.52
CA GLU A 75 -5.48 28.39 -10.52
C GLU A 75 -6.12 29.62 -9.87
N GLN A 76 -6.93 29.43 -8.81
CA GLN A 76 -7.52 30.54 -8.05
C GLN A 76 -6.47 31.45 -7.41
N ARG A 77 -5.38 30.87 -6.91
CA ARG A 77 -4.22 31.62 -6.41
C ARG A 77 -3.62 32.49 -7.52
N SER A 78 -3.33 31.90 -8.68
CA SER A 78 -2.73 32.62 -9.81
C SER A 78 -3.62 33.78 -10.31
N ILE A 79 -4.93 33.57 -10.39
CA ILE A 79 -5.90 34.65 -10.71
C ILE A 79 -5.81 35.77 -9.68
N SER A 80 -5.74 35.42 -8.38
CA SER A 80 -5.67 36.41 -7.30
C SER A 80 -4.36 37.20 -7.33
N GLU A 81 -3.24 36.54 -7.58
CA GLU A 81 -1.92 37.18 -7.78
C GLU A 81 -1.94 38.13 -9.00
N GLY A 82 -2.60 37.73 -10.10
CA GLY A 82 -2.78 38.59 -11.28
C GLY A 82 -3.64 39.83 -11.03
N TRP A 83 -4.70 39.72 -10.23
CA TRP A 83 -5.46 40.88 -9.76
C TRP A 83 -4.61 41.79 -8.88
N LEU A 84 -3.82 41.21 -7.98
CA LEU A 84 -2.88 41.95 -7.12
C LEU A 84 -1.95 42.84 -7.93
N ALA A 85 -1.27 42.24 -8.91
CA ALA A 85 -0.30 42.95 -9.75
C ALA A 85 -0.94 44.14 -10.50
N ARG A 86 -2.17 43.96 -10.99
CA ARG A 86 -2.94 45.05 -11.62
C ARG A 86 -3.29 46.15 -10.63
N PHE A 87 -3.68 45.80 -9.40
CA PHE A 87 -3.96 46.79 -8.36
C PHE A 87 -2.72 47.56 -7.95
N GLU A 88 -1.58 46.87 -7.76
CA GLU A 88 -0.29 47.49 -7.46
C GLU A 88 0.15 48.45 -8.58
N GLU A 89 -0.09 48.09 -9.85
CA GLU A 89 0.20 48.96 -10.98
C GLU A 89 -0.70 50.22 -11.01
N ILE A 90 -2.01 50.06 -10.80
CA ILE A 90 -2.93 51.21 -10.69
C ILE A 90 -2.50 52.13 -9.54
N ASN A 91 -2.15 51.56 -8.39
CA ASN A 91 -1.71 52.34 -7.24
C ASN A 91 -0.41 53.11 -7.54
N ARG A 92 0.53 52.48 -8.26
CA ARG A 92 1.75 53.12 -8.73
C ARG A 92 1.46 54.31 -9.66
N LYS A 93 0.54 54.14 -10.62
CA LYS A 93 0.10 55.20 -11.55
C LYS A 93 -0.60 56.35 -10.84
N LEU A 94 -1.43 56.04 -9.83
CA LEU A 94 -2.06 57.03 -8.97
C LEU A 94 -1.02 57.85 -8.18
N LEU A 95 -0.05 57.18 -7.54
CA LEU A 95 1.02 57.84 -6.79
C LEU A 95 1.96 58.66 -7.68
N ALA A 96 2.14 58.25 -8.94
CA ALA A 96 2.94 58.98 -9.92
C ALA A 96 2.22 60.22 -10.51
N GLY A 97 0.95 60.45 -10.16
CA GLY A 97 0.16 61.58 -10.69
C GLY A 97 -0.28 61.39 -12.15
N GLU A 98 -0.12 60.20 -12.72
CA GLU A 98 -0.40 59.87 -14.12
C GLU A 98 -1.91 59.76 -14.44
N ILE A 99 -2.78 59.83 -13.43
CA ILE A 99 -4.24 59.73 -13.56
C ILE A 99 -4.87 61.06 -13.08
N SER A 100 -5.51 61.82 -13.98
CA SER A 100 -6.04 63.17 -13.68
C SER A 100 -7.57 63.25 -13.48
N SER A 101 -8.02 63.92 -12.41
CA SER A 101 -9.35 64.55 -12.24
C SER A 101 -9.42 65.40 -10.94
N ASP A 102 -10.28 66.41 -10.90
CA ASP A 102 -10.34 67.47 -9.87
C ASP A 102 -10.97 67.07 -8.50
N ASP A 103 -11.35 65.80 -8.30
CA ASP A 103 -11.79 65.21 -7.01
C ASP A 103 -10.75 64.21 -6.42
N LYS A 104 -9.47 64.48 -6.70
CA LYS A 104 -8.35 63.52 -6.67
C LYS A 104 -8.13 62.82 -5.34
N GLU A 105 -7.88 63.56 -4.26
CA GLU A 105 -7.34 62.97 -3.04
C GLU A 105 -8.36 62.09 -2.32
N GLU A 106 -9.61 62.53 -2.23
CA GLU A 106 -10.63 61.79 -1.48
C GLU A 106 -11.07 60.52 -2.24
N ARG A 107 -11.15 60.58 -3.58
CA ARG A 107 -11.47 59.40 -4.41
C ARG A 107 -10.30 58.42 -4.46
N ILE A 108 -9.05 58.91 -4.47
CA ILE A 108 -7.84 58.09 -4.39
C ILE A 108 -7.72 57.44 -3.01
N ALA A 109 -7.92 58.20 -1.92
CA ALA A 109 -7.89 57.67 -0.56
C ALA A 109 -8.94 56.57 -0.37
N ARG A 110 -10.18 56.78 -0.84
CA ARG A 110 -11.23 55.74 -0.83
C ARG A 110 -10.84 54.50 -1.63
N ASN A 111 -10.22 54.68 -2.79
CA ASN A 111 -9.77 53.55 -3.61
C ASN A 111 -8.60 52.80 -2.97
N ILE A 112 -7.62 53.48 -2.36
CA ILE A 112 -6.51 52.87 -1.62
C ILE A 112 -7.04 52.03 -0.47
N VAL A 113 -7.97 52.58 0.34
CA VAL A 113 -8.60 51.84 1.45
C VAL A 113 -9.31 50.58 0.93
N ARG A 114 -10.09 50.71 -0.14
CA ARG A 114 -10.82 49.59 -0.74
C ARG A 114 -9.87 48.52 -1.31
N ILE A 115 -8.77 48.93 -1.92
CA ILE A 115 -7.72 48.02 -2.42
C ILE A 115 -7.06 47.30 -1.24
N ALA A 116 -6.72 48.00 -0.15
CA ALA A 116 -6.14 47.37 1.04
C ALA A 116 -7.09 46.35 1.69
N GLU A 117 -8.40 46.63 1.72
CA GLU A 117 -9.41 45.67 2.18
C GLU A 117 -9.49 44.43 1.26
N PHE A 118 -9.43 44.64 -0.05
CA PHE A 118 -9.38 43.54 -1.02
C PHE A 118 -8.10 42.72 -0.89
N GLN A 119 -6.96 43.36 -0.69
CA GLN A 119 -5.67 42.72 -0.43
C GLN A 119 -5.75 41.81 0.79
N ALA A 120 -6.20 42.34 1.93
CA ALA A 120 -6.34 41.57 3.16
C ALA A 120 -7.30 40.37 3.00
N LYS A 121 -8.34 40.51 2.18
CA LYS A 121 -9.26 39.41 1.85
C LYS A 121 -8.60 38.35 0.96
N ILE A 122 -7.76 38.76 0.01
CA ILE A 122 -6.96 37.84 -0.83
C ILE A 122 -5.95 37.10 0.05
N ASP A 123 -5.19 37.79 0.90
CA ASP A 123 -4.18 37.18 1.75
C ASP A 123 -4.79 36.12 2.69
N ARG A 124 -5.96 36.40 3.29
CA ARG A 124 -6.69 35.42 4.11
C ARG A 124 -7.15 34.20 3.31
N ARG A 125 -7.60 34.42 2.06
CA ARG A 125 -7.96 33.32 1.15
C ARG A 125 -6.73 32.50 0.79
N GLN A 126 -5.61 33.16 0.52
CA GLN A 126 -4.35 32.51 0.17
C GLN A 126 -3.83 31.64 1.31
N ALA A 127 -3.81 32.16 2.53
CA ALA A 127 -3.46 31.39 3.72
C ALA A 127 -4.36 30.17 3.94
N THR A 128 -5.66 30.29 3.64
CA THR A 128 -6.61 29.18 3.72
C THR A 128 -6.31 28.13 2.64
N ILE A 129 -5.98 28.57 1.43
CA ILE A 129 -5.60 27.71 0.31
C ILE A 129 -4.32 26.94 0.66
N ASP A 130 -3.26 27.64 1.06
CA ASP A 130 -1.97 27.03 1.39
C ASP A 130 -2.10 26.00 2.53
N PHE A 131 -2.92 26.31 3.54
CA PHE A 131 -3.25 25.36 4.60
C PHE A 131 -3.95 24.09 4.08
N ARG A 132 -4.87 24.23 3.12
CA ARG A 132 -5.55 23.08 2.51
C ARG A 132 -4.60 22.28 1.62
N ILE A 133 -3.71 22.95 0.88
CA ILE A 133 -2.65 22.30 0.09
C ILE A 133 -1.79 21.43 1.01
N GLY A 134 -1.24 21.99 2.09
CA GLY A 134 -0.40 21.24 3.02
C GLY A 134 -1.12 20.08 3.72
N LYS A 135 -2.44 20.17 3.94
CA LYS A 135 -3.24 19.04 4.44
C LYS A 135 -3.35 17.91 3.42
N ILE A 136 -3.50 18.26 2.14
CA ILE A 136 -3.62 17.28 1.06
C ILE A 136 -2.29 16.57 0.84
N GLU A 137 -1.18 17.30 0.78
CA GLU A 137 0.17 16.73 0.59
C GLU A 137 0.51 15.73 1.70
N LYS A 138 0.18 16.05 2.96
CA LYS A 138 0.35 15.12 4.09
C LYS A 138 -0.51 13.85 3.93
N ALA A 139 -1.74 14.00 3.44
CA ALA A 139 -2.62 12.85 3.21
C ALA A 139 -2.10 11.97 2.06
N GLN A 140 -1.54 12.56 1.00
CA GLN A 140 -0.89 11.83 -0.10
C GLN A 140 0.34 11.06 0.38
N ALA A 141 1.24 11.72 1.11
CA ALA A 141 2.43 11.06 1.66
C ALA A 141 2.06 9.87 2.57
N GLN A 142 1.01 10.03 3.37
CA GLN A 142 0.50 8.93 4.19
C GLN A 142 -0.08 7.79 3.35
N ALA A 143 -0.79 8.09 2.25
CA ALA A 143 -1.30 7.07 1.34
C ALA A 143 -0.17 6.28 0.67
N ASP A 144 0.91 6.95 0.23
CA ASP A 144 2.07 6.31 -0.38
C ASP A 144 2.80 5.36 0.59
N LEU A 145 2.95 5.78 1.85
CA LEU A 145 3.50 4.91 2.91
C LEU A 145 2.66 3.64 3.10
N TYR A 146 1.32 3.77 3.05
CA TYR A 146 0.45 2.60 3.15
C TYR A 146 0.50 1.72 1.91
N ARG A 147 0.67 2.28 0.71
CA ARG A 147 0.87 1.51 -0.52
C ARG A 147 2.14 0.69 -0.44
N SER A 148 3.27 1.31 -0.09
CA SER A 148 4.55 0.60 0.06
C SER A 148 4.48 -0.53 1.09
N ARG A 149 3.83 -0.30 2.24
CA ARG A 149 3.60 -1.35 3.24
C ARG A 149 2.71 -2.48 2.75
N PHE A 150 1.79 -2.20 1.85
CA PHE A 150 0.94 -3.21 1.25
C PHE A 150 1.69 -4.04 0.23
N GLU A 151 2.46 -3.42 -0.67
CA GLU A 151 3.34 -4.10 -1.62
C GLU A 151 4.32 -5.03 -0.89
N ALA A 152 4.92 -4.56 0.22
CA ALA A 152 5.77 -5.41 1.06
C ALA A 152 5.04 -6.63 1.64
N ARG A 153 3.75 -6.48 1.99
CA ARG A 153 2.92 -7.61 2.46
C ARG A 153 2.53 -8.55 1.33
N GLU A 154 2.37 -8.06 0.10
CA GLU A 154 2.13 -8.93 -1.06
C GLU A 154 3.33 -9.85 -1.32
N SER A 155 4.55 -9.34 -1.13
CA SER A 155 5.76 -10.18 -1.17
C SER A 155 5.70 -11.32 -0.14
N VAL A 156 5.32 -11.03 1.10
CA VAL A 156 5.20 -12.05 2.16
C VAL A 156 4.15 -13.11 1.80
N VAL A 157 3.03 -12.70 1.19
CA VAL A 157 2.01 -13.66 0.73
C VAL A 157 2.57 -14.56 -0.37
N ALA A 158 3.33 -14.02 -1.31
CA ALA A 158 3.99 -14.80 -2.35
C ALA A 158 4.96 -15.83 -1.76
N ASP A 159 5.79 -15.43 -0.78
CA ASP A 159 6.72 -16.34 -0.10
C ASP A 159 5.99 -17.49 0.61
N ILE A 160 4.87 -17.21 1.28
CA ILE A 160 4.06 -18.23 1.96
C ILE A 160 3.39 -19.16 0.93
N GLU A 161 2.95 -18.64 -0.21
CA GLU A 161 2.40 -19.45 -1.29
C GLU A 161 3.44 -20.43 -1.86
N GLU A 162 4.68 -19.95 -2.07
CA GLU A 162 5.81 -20.78 -2.49
C GLU A 162 6.12 -21.86 -1.44
N GLN A 163 6.20 -21.51 -0.16
CA GLN A 163 6.42 -22.47 0.92
C GLN A 163 5.32 -23.54 0.98
N ARG A 164 4.05 -23.13 0.83
CA ARG A 164 2.92 -24.07 0.79
C ARG A 164 3.05 -25.03 -0.39
N ASP A 165 3.40 -24.53 -1.57
CA ASP A 165 3.47 -25.37 -2.78
C ASP A 165 4.67 -26.33 -2.74
N ALA A 166 5.81 -25.88 -2.20
CA ALA A 166 6.92 -26.78 -1.87
C ALA A 166 6.50 -27.86 -0.85
N LYS A 167 5.72 -27.48 0.17
CA LYS A 167 5.23 -28.41 1.19
C LYS A 167 4.23 -29.42 0.62
N LYS A 168 3.37 -29.02 -0.32
CA LYS A 168 2.48 -29.93 -1.06
C LYS A 168 3.28 -30.96 -1.83
N LEU A 169 4.31 -30.53 -2.53
CA LEU A 169 5.17 -31.44 -3.27
C LEU A 169 5.81 -32.47 -2.34
N LEU A 170 6.34 -32.03 -1.19
CA LEU A 170 6.88 -32.94 -0.17
C LEU A 170 5.84 -33.95 0.34
N VAL A 171 4.59 -33.52 0.60
CA VAL A 171 3.51 -34.43 1.00
C VAL A 171 3.26 -35.48 -0.07
N LEU A 172 3.20 -35.09 -1.34
CA LEU A 172 3.00 -36.02 -2.46
C LEU A 172 4.17 -37.01 -2.60
N THR A 173 5.40 -36.55 -2.41
CA THR A 173 6.59 -37.43 -2.44
C THR A 173 6.56 -38.43 -1.29
N LEU A 174 6.30 -37.98 -0.06
CA LEU A 174 6.20 -38.86 1.11
C LEU A 174 5.04 -39.86 0.99
N GLU A 175 3.92 -39.47 0.35
CA GLU A 175 2.82 -40.39 0.05
C GLU A 175 3.26 -41.48 -0.94
N ALA A 176 3.97 -41.10 -2.01
CA ALA A 176 4.51 -42.05 -2.99
C ALA A 176 5.54 -43.01 -2.37
N ASP A 177 6.46 -42.48 -1.55
CA ASP A 177 7.47 -43.29 -0.85
C ASP A 177 6.83 -44.26 0.14
N LEU A 178 5.78 -43.82 0.85
CA LEU A 178 5.01 -44.69 1.75
C LEU A 178 4.26 -45.79 0.98
N GLU A 179 3.69 -45.48 -0.18
CA GLU A 179 3.06 -46.48 -1.05
C GLU A 179 4.08 -47.49 -1.57
N ALA A 180 5.25 -47.04 -2.00
CA ALA A 180 6.34 -47.91 -2.44
C ALA A 180 6.86 -48.81 -1.30
N CYS A 181 7.03 -48.26 -0.10
CA CYS A 181 7.41 -49.02 1.10
C CYS A 181 6.36 -50.10 1.43
N LYS A 182 5.06 -49.76 1.37
CA LYS A 182 3.97 -50.73 1.56
C LYS A 182 3.95 -51.82 0.50
N ALA A 183 4.19 -51.47 -0.76
CA ALA A 183 4.22 -52.44 -1.86
C ALA A 183 5.43 -53.39 -1.77
N GLY A 184 6.59 -52.92 -1.28
CA GLY A 184 7.76 -53.77 -1.05
C GLY A 184 7.66 -54.71 0.16
N MET A 185 6.68 -54.48 1.04
CA MET A 185 6.37 -55.36 2.19
C MET A 185 5.28 -56.41 1.91
N ALA A 186 4.57 -56.31 0.78
CA ALA A 186 3.51 -57.23 0.34
C ALA A 186 4.06 -58.39 -0.49
#